data_AF-A0A9C7QEZ0-F1
#
_entry.id   AF-A0A9C7QEZ0-F1
#
_cell.length_a   1.000
_cell.length_b   1.000
_cell.length_c   1.000
_cell.angle_alpha   90.00
_cell.angle_beta   90.00
_cell.angle_gamma   90.00
#
_symmetry.space_group_name_H-M   'P 1'
#
loop_
_entity.id
_entity.type
_entity.pdbx_description
1 polymer ?
#
loop_
_entity_poly.entity_id
_entity_poly.type
_entity_poly.pdbx_seq_one_letter_code
_entity_poly.pdbx_strand_id
1 'polypeptide(L)'
;MANQQLTPEQMKVFNKALEERITEANEDKTKTKWKSVLPDLMAADVFAVAALGDQTDANGNRLLNVMMMTNKNGQQVIPFFTSPNRMSVLATPDRKTFNCMKINTTRLFNAIKGKTAVLNPGSPCSRLFTPFEMNLLVMENKDQLAVKPAPAPTPAPTDTLVED
;
A
#
# COMPACT_ATOMS: atom_id res chain seq x y z
N MET A 1 21.85 8.13 -0.20
CA MET A 1 21.86 6.65 -0.11
C MET A 1 20.92 6.11 -1.19
N ALA A 2 21.37 5.11 -1.94
CA ALA A 2 20.78 4.65 -3.19
C ALA A 2 19.36 4.06 -3.03
N ASN A 3 18.55 4.17 -4.09
CA ASN A 3 17.33 3.41 -4.31
C ASN A 3 17.64 1.92 -4.38
N GLN A 4 17.75 1.25 -3.23
CA GLN A 4 17.53 -0.19 -3.21
C GLN A 4 16.03 -0.41 -3.29
N GLN A 5 15.55 -0.81 -4.46
CA GLN A 5 14.33 -1.57 -4.53
C GLN A 5 14.57 -2.80 -3.65
N LEU A 6 13.81 -2.92 -2.55
CA LEU A 6 13.97 -4.04 -1.63
C LEU A 6 13.82 -5.33 -2.44
N THR A 7 14.79 -6.23 -2.30
CA THR A 7 14.66 -7.59 -2.84
C THR A 7 13.39 -8.24 -2.27
N PRO A 8 12.82 -9.27 -2.92
CA PRO A 8 11.62 -9.94 -2.42
C PRO A 8 11.74 -10.38 -0.95
N GLU A 9 12.91 -10.83 -0.52
CA GLU A 9 13.17 -11.19 0.89
C GLU A 9 13.22 -9.98 1.81
N GLN A 10 13.89 -8.90 1.41
CA GLN A 10 13.89 -7.65 2.18
C GLN A 10 12.48 -7.05 2.30
N MET A 11 11.67 -7.14 1.23
CA MET A 11 10.28 -6.71 1.21
C MET A 11 9.43 -7.55 2.17
N LYS A 12 9.65 -8.86 2.20
CA LYS A 12 8.98 -9.79 3.11
C LYS A 12 9.32 -9.49 4.57
N VAL A 13 10.59 -9.24 4.88
CA VAL A 13 11.05 -8.83 6.22
C VAL A 13 10.45 -7.48 6.61
N PHE A 14 10.48 -6.50 5.70
CA PHE A 14 9.88 -5.19 5.92
C PHE A 14 8.38 -5.28 6.20
N ASN A 15 7.64 -6.01 5.37
CA ASN A 15 6.20 -6.20 5.52
C ASN A 15 5.86 -6.91 6.83
N LYS A 16 6.65 -7.92 7.22
CA LYS A 16 6.48 -8.59 8.52
C LYS A 16 6.71 -7.63 9.68
N ALA A 17 7.79 -6.85 9.66
CA ALA A 17 8.07 -5.85 10.69
C ALA A 17 7.02 -4.74 10.74
N LEU A 18 6.45 -4.36 9.58
CA LEU A 18 5.32 -3.43 9.51
C LEU A 18 4.06 -4.03 10.16
N GLU A 19 3.72 -5.29 9.86
CA GLU A 19 2.57 -5.98 10.45
C GLU A 19 2.70 -6.12 11.97
N GLU A 20 3.87 -6.47 12.50
CA GLU A 20 4.13 -6.56 13.95
C GLU A 20 3.91 -5.22 14.64
N ARG A 21 4.47 -4.13 14.08
CA ARG A 21 4.28 -2.78 14.61
C ARG A 21 2.83 -2.31 14.54
N ILE A 22 2.09 -2.70 13.50
CA ILE A 22 0.65 -2.42 13.41
C ILE A 22 -0.12 -3.15 14.52
N THR A 23 0.19 -4.43 14.77
CA THR A 23 -0.43 -5.19 15.85
C THR A 23 -0.16 -4.56 17.21
N GLU A 24 1.10 -4.21 17.49
CA GLU A 24 1.44 -3.49 18.73
C GLU A 24 0.74 -2.13 18.84
N ALA A 25 0.65 -1.39 17.73
CA ALA A 25 -0.01 -0.09 17.73
C ALA A 25 -1.53 -0.18 17.90
N ASN A 26 -2.14 -1.30 17.50
CA ASN A 26 -3.56 -1.60 17.76
C ASN A 26 -3.84 -1.85 19.24
N GLU A 27 -2.88 -2.42 19.98
CA GLU A 27 -2.98 -2.68 21.42
C GLU A 27 -2.62 -1.45 22.27
N ASP A 28 -1.90 -0.48 21.69
CA ASP A 28 -1.50 0.76 22.36
C ASP A 28 -2.68 1.70 22.63
N LYS A 29 -3.13 1.72 23.88
CA LYS A 29 -4.20 2.60 24.37
C LYS A 29 -3.86 4.09 24.27
N THR A 30 -2.58 4.46 24.19
CA THR A 30 -2.14 5.87 24.08
C THR A 30 -2.19 6.38 22.64
N LYS A 31 -2.34 5.48 21.65
CA LYS A 31 -2.32 5.77 20.21
C LYS A 31 -1.04 6.44 19.71
N THR A 32 0.04 6.43 20.50
CA THR A 32 1.30 7.08 20.14
C THR A 32 2.10 6.25 19.15
N LYS A 33 2.04 4.91 19.25
CA LYS A 33 2.71 4.00 18.30
C LYS A 33 2.23 4.17 16.87
N TRP A 34 0.97 4.55 16.67
CA TRP A 34 0.47 4.81 15.31
C TRP A 34 1.16 5.98 14.61
N LYS A 35 1.68 6.96 15.37
CA LYS A 35 2.40 8.10 14.78
C LYS A 35 3.69 7.67 14.06
N SER A 36 4.35 6.61 14.51
CA SER A 36 5.55 6.08 13.85
C SER A 36 5.23 5.08 12.75
N VAL A 37 4.08 4.39 12.83
CA VAL A 37 3.67 3.39 11.84
C VAL A 37 3.07 4.02 10.58
N LEU A 38 2.31 5.10 10.72
CA LEU A 38 1.60 5.72 9.59
C LEU A 38 2.53 6.17 8.46
N PRO A 39 3.66 6.88 8.70
CA PRO A 39 4.57 7.29 7.62
C PRO A 39 5.09 6.10 6.80
N ASP A 40 5.51 5.02 7.48
CA ASP A 40 6.01 3.81 6.81
C ASP A 40 4.91 3.13 5.99
N LEU A 41 3.68 3.09 6.52
CA LEU A 41 2.54 2.54 5.80
C LEU A 41 2.22 3.39 4.55
N MET A 42 2.28 4.73 4.66
CA MET A 42 2.01 5.64 3.54
C MET A 42 3.08 5.54 2.44
N ALA A 43 4.32 5.25 2.81
CA ALA A 43 5.42 5.00 1.89
C ALA A 43 5.39 3.58 1.28
N ALA A 44 4.76 2.62 1.95
CA ALA A 44 4.73 1.23 1.51
C ALA A 44 3.90 1.02 0.23
N ASP A 45 4.31 0.02 -0.53
CA ASP A 45 3.44 -0.58 -1.54
C ASP A 45 2.54 -1.63 -0.89
N VAL A 46 1.24 -1.52 -1.14
CA VAL A 46 0.21 -2.44 -0.69
C VAL A 46 -0.44 -3.14 -1.88
N PHE A 47 -1.24 -4.15 -1.59
CA PHE A 47 -1.98 -4.90 -2.58
C PHE A 47 -3.47 -4.63 -2.40
N ALA A 48 -4.16 -4.36 -3.51
CA ALA A 48 -5.60 -4.21 -3.53
C ALA A 48 -6.19 -5.05 -4.67
N VAL A 49 -7.39 -5.60 -4.47
CA VAL A 49 -8.13 -6.21 -5.58
C VAL A 49 -8.81 -5.10 -6.34
N ALA A 50 -8.23 -4.74 -7.48
CA ALA A 50 -8.69 -3.64 -8.28
C ALA A 50 -8.29 -3.81 -9.74
N ALA A 51 -9.10 -3.26 -10.63
CA ALA A 51 -8.80 -3.12 -12.04
C ALA A 51 -8.80 -1.64 -12.42
N LEU A 52 -8.02 -1.26 -13.42
CA LEU A 52 -8.21 0.03 -14.08
C LEU A 52 -9.60 0.01 -14.72
N GLY A 53 -10.44 0.97 -14.36
CA GLY A 53 -11.71 1.18 -15.01
C GLY A 53 -11.54 1.91 -16.34
N ASP A 54 -12.60 1.87 -17.15
CA ASP A 54 -12.64 2.55 -18.45
C ASP A 54 -12.96 4.05 -18.33
N GLN A 55 -13.34 4.50 -17.12
CA GLN A 55 -13.68 5.89 -16.81
C GLN A 55 -12.48 6.66 -16.29
N THR A 56 -12.46 7.98 -16.53
CA THR A 56 -11.45 8.91 -16.00
C THR A 56 -12.09 9.95 -15.06
N ASP A 57 -11.32 10.44 -14.09
CA ASP A 57 -11.70 11.61 -13.29
C ASP A 57 -11.62 12.92 -14.11
N ALA A 58 -12.00 14.04 -13.49
CA ALA A 58 -11.96 15.37 -14.09
C ALA A 58 -10.54 15.84 -14.50
N ASN A 59 -9.49 15.16 -14.02
CA ASN A 59 -8.10 15.44 -14.35
C ASN A 59 -7.54 14.44 -15.39
N GLY A 60 -8.38 13.57 -15.95
CA GLY A 60 -7.97 12.56 -16.94
C GLY A 60 -7.34 11.30 -16.35
N ASN A 61 -7.33 11.12 -15.03
CA ASN A 61 -6.78 9.91 -14.41
C ASN A 61 -7.81 8.77 -14.48
N ARG A 62 -7.39 7.57 -14.93
CA ARG A 62 -8.27 6.40 -14.92
C ARG A 62 -8.71 6.06 -13.50
N LEU A 63 -10.01 5.87 -13.33
CA LEU A 63 -10.61 5.46 -12.07
C LEU A 63 -10.28 3.99 -11.78
N LEU A 64 -10.09 3.67 -10.50
CA LEU A 64 -9.90 2.28 -10.07
C LEU A 64 -11.24 1.62 -9.75
N ASN A 65 -11.52 0.53 -10.44
CA ASN A 65 -12.58 -0.41 -10.08
C ASN A 65 -12.06 -1.31 -8.96
N VAL A 66 -12.22 -0.85 -7.73
CA VAL A 66 -11.84 -1.55 -6.51
C VAL A 66 -12.94 -2.50 -6.05
N MET A 67 -12.56 -3.70 -5.60
CA MET A 67 -13.47 -4.61 -4.92
C MET A 67 -13.87 -4.03 -3.57
N MET A 68 -15.14 -4.14 -3.21
CA MET A 68 -15.65 -3.80 -1.87
C MET A 68 -16.07 -5.09 -1.16
N MET A 69 -15.94 -5.08 0.16
CA MET A 69 -16.48 -6.11 1.03
C MET A 69 -17.40 -5.48 2.07
N THR A 70 -18.35 -6.27 2.57
CA THR A 70 -19.16 -5.88 3.71
C THR A 70 -18.43 -6.28 5.00
N ASN A 71 -18.13 -5.33 5.88
CA ASN A 71 -17.56 -5.65 7.19
C ASN A 71 -18.63 -6.22 8.14
N LYS A 72 -18.22 -6.65 9.34
CA LYS A 72 -19.14 -7.21 10.37
C LYS A 72 -20.28 -6.27 10.77
N ASN A 73 -20.13 -4.96 10.53
CA ASN A 73 -21.11 -3.94 10.87
C ASN A 73 -22.03 -3.61 9.67
N GLY A 74 -21.98 -4.37 8.57
CA GLY A 74 -22.78 -4.11 7.37
C GLY A 74 -22.24 -2.99 6.48
N GLN A 75 -21.10 -2.38 6.81
CA GLN A 75 -20.53 -1.27 6.06
C GLN A 75 -19.71 -1.78 4.87
N GLN A 76 -19.90 -1.14 3.70
CA GLN A 76 -19.04 -1.34 2.53
C GLN A 76 -17.67 -0.72 2.77
N VAL A 77 -16.63 -1.55 2.68
CA VAL A 77 -15.23 -1.15 2.88
C VAL A 77 -14.36 -1.74 1.79
N ILE A 78 -13.29 -1.04 1.44
CA ILE A 78 -12.30 -1.52 0.47
C ILE A 78 -11.19 -2.26 1.22
N PRO A 79 -10.99 -3.55 0.98
CA PRO A 79 -9.89 -4.29 1.57
C PRO A 79 -8.58 -3.98 0.83
N PHE A 80 -7.50 -3.74 1.59
CA PHE A 80 -6.15 -3.66 1.07
C PHE A 80 -5.18 -4.38 2.02
N PHE A 81 -4.01 -4.76 1.50
CA PHE A 81 -3.18 -5.78 2.13
C PHE A 81 -1.70 -5.41 2.09
N THR A 82 -0.98 -5.70 3.17
CA THR A 82 0.49 -5.59 3.22
C THR A 82 1.18 -6.69 2.41
N SER A 83 0.52 -7.82 2.16
CA SER A 83 1.08 -8.94 1.40
C SER A 83 0.02 -9.75 0.64
N PRO A 84 0.39 -10.43 -0.46
CA PRO A 84 -0.53 -11.29 -1.20
C PRO A 84 -1.12 -12.42 -0.35
N ASN A 85 -0.35 -12.96 0.59
CA ASN A 85 -0.80 -14.07 1.46
C ASN A 85 -2.01 -13.68 2.33
N ARG A 86 -2.14 -12.39 2.70
CA ARG A 86 -3.26 -11.88 3.49
C ARG A 86 -4.56 -11.81 2.68
N MET A 87 -4.50 -11.87 1.35
CA MET A 87 -5.67 -11.79 0.47
C MET A 87 -6.51 -13.06 0.48
N SER A 88 -6.02 -14.15 1.06
CA SER A 88 -6.77 -15.41 1.16
C SER A 88 -8.12 -15.26 1.87
N VAL A 89 -8.26 -14.25 2.74
CA VAL A 89 -9.53 -13.91 3.40
C VAL A 89 -10.65 -13.50 2.43
N LEU A 90 -10.29 -13.11 1.21
CA LEU A 90 -11.25 -12.76 0.16
C LEU A 90 -11.76 -13.98 -0.59
N ALA A 91 -11.05 -15.12 -0.52
CA ALA A 91 -11.42 -16.31 -1.24
C ALA A 91 -12.73 -16.90 -0.72
N THR A 92 -13.66 -17.16 -1.62
CA THR A 92 -14.89 -17.92 -1.36
C THR A 92 -14.80 -19.29 -2.03
N PRO A 93 -15.67 -20.26 -1.70
CA PRO A 93 -15.74 -21.53 -2.42
C PRO A 93 -15.83 -21.34 -3.94
N ASP A 94 -16.58 -20.33 -4.38
CA ASP A 94 -16.87 -20.05 -5.79
C ASP A 94 -15.87 -19.10 -6.46
N ARG A 95 -15.03 -18.40 -5.68
CA ARG A 95 -14.06 -17.44 -6.22
C ARG A 95 -12.76 -17.45 -5.41
N LYS A 96 -11.73 -18.06 -6.00
CA LYS A 96 -10.40 -18.21 -5.37
C LYS A 96 -9.31 -17.36 -6.03
N THR A 97 -9.58 -16.78 -7.19
CA THR A 97 -8.63 -15.97 -7.96
C THR A 97 -9.11 -14.52 -8.05
N PHE A 98 -8.18 -13.60 -7.82
CA PHE A 98 -8.43 -12.17 -7.82
C PHE A 98 -7.37 -11.45 -8.65
N ASN A 99 -7.79 -10.46 -9.44
CA ASN A 99 -6.86 -9.54 -10.07
C ASN A 99 -6.39 -8.55 -9.00
N CYS A 100 -5.15 -8.72 -8.58
CA CYS A 100 -4.53 -7.90 -7.55
C CYS A 100 -3.57 -6.92 -8.20
N MET A 101 -3.59 -5.68 -7.74
CA MET A 101 -2.60 -4.68 -8.13
C MET A 101 -1.72 -4.33 -6.93
N LYS A 102 -0.42 -4.14 -7.19
CA LYS A 102 0.52 -3.53 -6.26
C LYS A 102 0.47 -2.01 -6.47
N ILE A 103 0.21 -1.26 -5.41
CA ILE A 103 0.02 0.19 -5.45
C ILE A 103 0.53 0.82 -4.15
N ASN A 104 1.20 1.97 -4.23
CA ASN A 104 1.57 2.73 -3.04
C ASN A 104 0.31 3.16 -2.25
N THR A 105 0.38 3.11 -0.92
CA THR A 105 -0.75 3.44 -0.04
C THR A 105 -1.31 4.85 -0.28
N THR A 106 -0.46 5.87 -0.40
CA THR A 106 -0.91 7.24 -0.67
C THR A 106 -1.68 7.33 -1.98
N ARG A 107 -1.20 6.66 -3.03
CA ARG A 107 -1.90 6.61 -4.33
C ARG A 107 -3.25 5.90 -4.22
N LEU A 108 -3.29 4.78 -3.50
CA LEU A 108 -4.53 4.05 -3.25
C LEU A 108 -5.55 4.94 -2.54
N PHE A 109 -5.16 5.58 -1.43
CA PHE A 109 -6.04 6.44 -0.63
C PHE A 109 -6.58 7.62 -1.44
N ASN A 110 -5.74 8.22 -2.28
CA ASN A 110 -6.18 9.28 -3.19
C ASN A 110 -7.21 8.76 -4.22
N ALA A 111 -7.00 7.55 -4.76
CA ALA A 111 -7.89 6.97 -5.77
C ALA A 111 -9.25 6.49 -5.22
N ILE A 112 -9.34 6.17 -3.93
CA ILE A 112 -10.57 5.71 -3.28
C ILE A 112 -11.26 6.79 -2.44
N LYS A 113 -11.00 8.06 -2.76
CA LYS A 113 -11.49 9.23 -2.01
C LYS A 113 -12.99 9.12 -1.71
N GLY A 114 -13.36 9.41 -0.45
CA GLY A 114 -14.75 9.34 0.01
C GLY A 114 -15.22 7.96 0.44
N LYS A 115 -14.44 6.89 0.19
CA LYS A 115 -14.76 5.52 0.64
C LYS A 115 -14.01 5.18 1.92
N THR A 116 -14.48 4.16 2.62
CA THR A 116 -13.78 3.59 3.80
C THR A 116 -12.91 2.42 3.36
N ALA A 117 -11.73 2.27 3.95
CA ALA A 117 -10.82 1.17 3.65
C ALA A 117 -10.47 0.37 4.90
N VAL A 118 -10.09 -0.90 4.73
CA VAL A 118 -9.63 -1.77 5.81
C VAL A 118 -8.32 -2.45 5.40
N LEU A 119 -7.29 -2.25 6.22
CA LEU A 119 -6.02 -2.95 6.10
C LEU A 119 -6.14 -4.36 6.66
N ASN A 120 -5.62 -5.36 5.95
CA ASN A 120 -5.50 -6.76 6.38
C ASN A 120 -6.74 -7.29 7.15
N PRO A 121 -7.95 -7.22 6.56
CA PRO A 121 -9.18 -7.63 7.22
C PRO A 121 -9.08 -9.07 7.75
N GLY A 122 -9.64 -9.30 8.94
CA GLY A 122 -9.65 -10.63 9.57
C GLY A 122 -8.33 -11.02 10.24
N SER A 123 -7.38 -10.10 10.41
CA SER A 123 -6.10 -10.35 11.08
C SER A 123 -5.87 -9.45 12.30
N PRO A 124 -4.91 -9.79 13.20
CA PRO A 124 -4.53 -8.92 14.32
C PRO A 124 -3.91 -7.58 13.90
N CYS A 125 -3.37 -7.48 12.68
CA CYS A 125 -2.89 -6.24 12.09
C CYS A 125 -3.96 -5.52 11.25
N SER A 126 -5.25 -5.82 11.51
CA SER A 126 -6.36 -5.15 10.85
C SER A 126 -6.54 -3.72 11.36
N ARG A 127 -6.80 -2.76 10.46
CA ARG A 127 -7.19 -1.39 10.82
C ARG A 127 -8.18 -0.79 9.82
N LEU A 128 -9.22 -0.16 10.34
CA LEU A 128 -10.16 0.63 9.55
C LEU A 128 -9.62 2.05 9.35
N PHE A 129 -9.69 2.53 8.11
CA PHE A 129 -9.33 3.90 7.74
C PHE A 129 -10.56 4.62 7.20
N THR A 130 -10.91 5.72 7.86
CA THR A 130 -12.07 6.54 7.46
C THR A 130 -11.71 7.46 6.28
N PRO A 131 -12.70 7.94 5.49
CA PRO A 131 -12.43 8.90 4.42
C PRO A 131 -11.69 10.17 4.91
N PHE A 132 -12.04 10.65 6.11
CA PHE A 132 -11.42 11.82 6.71
C PHE A 132 -9.94 11.57 7.05
N GLU A 133 -9.65 10.46 7.74
CA GLU A 133 -8.29 10.07 8.11
C GLU A 133 -7.42 9.87 6.87
N MET A 134 -7.91 9.15 5.86
CA MET A 134 -7.17 8.93 4.61
C MET A 134 -6.87 10.25 3.89
N ASN A 135 -7.81 11.19 3.88
CA ASN A 135 -7.60 12.49 3.25
C ASN A 135 -6.50 13.30 3.96
N LEU A 136 -6.46 13.28 5.29
CA LEU A 136 -5.38 13.91 6.06
C LEU A 136 -4.03 13.25 5.75
N LEU A 137 -3.97 11.92 5.78
CA LEU A 137 -2.75 11.18 5.47
C LEU A 137 -2.24 11.46 4.05
N VAL A 138 -3.14 11.55 3.07
CA VAL A 138 -2.76 11.92 1.69
C VAL A 138 -2.25 13.35 1.62
N MET A 139 -2.84 14.30 2.35
CA MET A 139 -2.36 15.68 2.39
C MET A 139 -0.95 15.77 3.00
N GLU A 140 -0.69 15.06 4.10
CA GLU A 140 0.61 15.04 4.78
C GLU A 140 1.72 14.35 3.97
N ASN A 141 1.35 13.42 3.06
CA ASN A 141 2.31 12.60 2.32
C ASN A 141 2.29 12.88 0.80
N LYS A 142 1.61 13.94 0.36
CA LYS A 142 1.39 14.24 -1.06
C LYS A 142 2.69 14.50 -1.82
N ASP A 143 3.65 15.16 -1.17
CA ASP A 143 4.95 15.49 -1.78
C ASP A 143 5.88 14.27 -1.89
N GLN A 144 5.68 13.23 -1.07
CA GLN A 144 6.46 11.99 -1.16
C GLN A 144 6.16 11.22 -2.45
N LEU A 145 5.04 11.50 -3.11
CA LEU A 145 4.69 10.93 -4.42
C LEU A 145 5.52 11.50 -5.58
N ALA A 146 6.08 12.70 -5.42
CA ALA A 146 6.78 13.45 -6.48
C ALA A 146 8.32 13.37 -6.39
N VAL A 147 8.89 13.04 -5.22
CA VAL A 147 10.32 13.22 -4.93
C VAL A 147 11.14 11.92 -5.00
N LYS A 148 10.95 11.08 -6.02
CA LYS A 148 11.99 10.08 -6.34
C LYS A 148 12.57 10.33 -7.72
N PRO A 149 13.70 11.08 -7.84
CA PRO A 149 14.37 11.25 -9.11
C PRO A 149 14.75 9.88 -9.69
N ALA A 150 14.53 9.70 -10.99
CA ALA A 150 15.05 8.57 -11.75
C ALA A 150 16.58 8.53 -11.60
N PRO A 151 17.20 7.35 -11.44
CA PRO A 151 18.65 7.26 -11.36
C PRO A 151 19.27 7.81 -12.65
N ALA A 152 20.20 8.75 -12.50
CA ALA A 152 21.05 9.19 -13.61
C ALA A 152 21.82 7.97 -14.16
N PRO A 153 22.03 7.89 -15.48
CA PRO A 153 22.76 6.78 -16.08
C PRO A 153 24.15 6.68 -15.45
N THR A 154 24.47 5.50 -14.92
CA THR A 154 25.81 5.19 -14.42
C THR A 154 26.78 5.26 -15.61
N PRO A 155 27.89 6.02 -15.53
CA PRO A 155 28.91 5.97 -16.57
C PRO A 155 29.48 4.54 -16.62
N ALA A 156 29.58 3.99 -17.83
CA ALA A 156 30.11 2.65 -18.06
C ALA A 156 31.53 2.52 -17.48
N PRO A 157 31.91 1.34 -16.95
CA PRO A 157 33.27 1.11 -16.49
C PRO A 157 34.23 1.28 -17.67
N THR A 158 35.20 2.19 -17.52
CA THR A 158 36.32 2.32 -18.45
C THR A 158 37.15 1.04 -18.37
N ASP A 159 37.14 0.26 -19.46
CA ASP A 159 38.03 -0.87 -19.64
C ASP A 159 39.49 -0.38 -19.52
N THR A 160 40.17 -0.80 -18.46
CA THR A 160 41.61 -0.61 -18.35
C THR A 160 42.25 -1.80 -19.04
N LEU A 161 42.59 -1.63 -20.32
CA LEU A 161 43.44 -2.56 -21.04
C LEU A 161 44.81 -2.58 -20.35
N VAL A 162 45.17 -3.72 -19.78
CA VAL A 162 46.55 -4.04 -19.41
C VAL A 162 47.22 -4.50 -20.69
N GLU A 163 48.16 -3.70 -21.21
CA GLU A 163 49.04 -4.11 -22.31
C GLU A 163 50.14 -5.03 -21.76
N ASP A 164 50.35 -6.17 -22.43
CA ASP A 164 51.55 -7.02 -22.33
C ASP A 164 52.73 -6.39 -23.09
#